data_AF-A0A7W5K3S5-F1
#
_entry.id   AF-A0A7W5K3S5-F1
#
_cell.length_a   1.000
_cell.length_b   1.000
_cell.length_c   1.000
_cell.angle_alpha   90.00
_cell.angle_beta   90.00
_cell.angle_gamma   90.00
#
_symmetry.space_group_name_H-M   'P 1'
#
loop_
_entity.id
_entity.type
_entity.pdbx_description
1 polymer ?
#
loop_
_entity_poly.entity_id
_entity_poly.type
_entity_poly.pdbx_seq_one_letter_code
_entity_poly.pdbx_strand_id
1 'polypeptide(L)'
;MQATRAVARGDSRAWQSALDRALSAHDSEDALAHYLHVAFAFPSPAPNPYTRDHPLLNYRELKEWASSRGWRVRPAPECAPVGEKYSPPVRFSRLASHYH
;
A
#
# COMPACT_ATOMS: atom_id res chain seq x y z
N MET A 1 -12.73 9.17 -23.87
CA MET A 1 -11.56 8.67 -23.12
C MET A 1 -11.96 8.35 -21.67
N GLN A 2 -12.71 7.27 -21.39
CA GLN A 2 -13.19 6.92 -20.03
C GLN A 2 -12.92 5.46 -19.63
N ALA A 3 -12.51 4.61 -20.57
CA ALA A 3 -12.31 3.17 -20.34
C ALA A 3 -11.08 2.85 -19.47
N THR A 4 -10.03 3.68 -19.51
CA THR A 4 -8.78 3.44 -18.75
C THR A 4 -8.95 3.60 -17.24
N ARG A 5 -9.91 4.42 -16.78
CA ARG A 5 -10.16 4.66 -15.34
C ARG A 5 -10.98 3.56 -14.69
N ALA A 6 -11.83 2.88 -15.45
CA ALA A 6 -12.66 1.78 -14.95
C ALA A 6 -11.85 0.48 -14.79
N VAL A 7 -10.94 0.20 -15.73
CA VAL A 7 -10.01 -0.93 -15.66
C VAL A 7 -9.06 -0.76 -14.47
N ALA A 8 -8.41 0.41 -14.37
CA ALA A 8 -7.51 0.72 -13.23
C ALA A 8 -8.19 0.58 -11.86
N ARG A 9 -9.48 0.92 -11.73
CA ARG A 9 -10.25 0.74 -10.49
C ARG A 9 -10.59 -0.73 -10.19
N GLY A 10 -10.89 -1.52 -11.23
CA GLY A 10 -11.11 -2.95 -11.10
C GLY A 10 -9.84 -3.67 -10.64
N ASP A 11 -8.71 -3.31 -11.24
CA ASP A 11 -7.39 -3.81 -10.84
C ASP A 11 -7.04 -3.40 -9.40
N SER A 12 -7.25 -2.14 -9.01
CA SER A 12 -6.95 -1.70 -7.64
C SER A 12 -7.72 -2.49 -6.58
N ARG A 13 -8.98 -2.84 -6.82
CA ARG A 13 -9.75 -3.64 -5.87
C ARG A 13 -9.20 -5.07 -5.74
N ALA A 14 -8.77 -5.67 -6.85
CA ALA A 14 -8.11 -6.98 -6.83
C ALA A 14 -6.79 -6.93 -6.05
N TRP A 15 -5.99 -5.88 -6.25
CA TRP A 15 -4.76 -5.63 -5.49
C TRP A 15 -5.02 -5.41 -3.99
N GLN A 16 -6.05 -4.65 -3.63
CA GLN A 16 -6.46 -4.48 -2.23
C GLN A 16 -6.86 -5.81 -1.59
N SER A 17 -7.64 -6.65 -2.28
CA SER A 17 -8.05 -7.97 -1.79
C SER A 17 -6.86 -8.94 -1.67
N ALA A 18 -5.89 -8.89 -2.60
CA ALA A 18 -4.67 -9.68 -2.51
C ALA A 18 -3.81 -9.26 -1.32
N LEU A 19 -3.67 -7.94 -1.09
CA LEU A 19 -2.97 -7.39 0.07
C LEU A 19 -3.65 -7.77 1.39
N ASP A 20 -4.98 -7.65 1.46
CA ASP A 20 -5.78 -8.07 2.61
C ASP A 20 -5.53 -9.54 2.96
N ARG A 21 -5.64 -10.42 1.95
CA ARG A 21 -5.42 -11.85 2.12
C ARG A 21 -3.99 -12.17 2.53
N ALA A 22 -3.00 -11.49 1.97
CA ALA A 22 -1.60 -11.65 2.34
C ALA A 22 -1.36 -11.24 3.79
N LEU A 23 -1.90 -10.10 4.24
CA LEU A 23 -1.79 -9.63 5.62
C LEU A 23 -2.55 -10.53 6.60
N SER A 24 -3.73 -11.05 6.24
CA SER A 24 -4.47 -12.00 7.08
C SER A 24 -3.79 -13.36 7.19
N ALA A 25 -3.11 -13.82 6.15
CA ALA A 25 -2.30 -15.03 6.19
C ALA A 25 -0.96 -14.83 6.91
N HIS A 26 -0.55 -13.57 7.10
CA HIS A 26 0.65 -13.20 7.81
C HIS A 26 0.38 -13.27 9.32
N ASP A 27 0.82 -14.36 9.96
CA ASP A 27 0.60 -14.58 11.40
C ASP A 27 1.45 -13.65 12.29
N SER A 28 2.47 -12.99 11.72
CA SER A 28 3.35 -12.08 12.45
C SER A 28 2.73 -10.70 12.71
N GLU A 29 3.19 -10.06 13.79
CA GLU A 29 2.80 -8.69 14.17
C GLU A 29 3.34 -7.60 13.23
N ASP A 30 4.23 -7.98 12.31
CA ASP A 30 4.90 -7.11 11.36
C ASP A 30 4.93 -7.76 9.96
N ALA A 31 4.64 -6.97 8.92
CA ALA A 31 4.70 -7.38 7.53
C ALA A 31 5.25 -6.25 6.66
N LEU A 32 6.01 -6.61 5.63
CA LEU A 32 6.56 -5.66 4.64
C LEU A 32 5.92 -5.91 3.27
N ALA A 33 5.46 -4.84 2.64
CA ALA A 33 4.93 -4.87 1.28
C ALA A 33 5.74 -3.96 0.36
N HIS A 34 5.95 -4.41 -0.87
CA HIS A 34 6.64 -3.63 -1.89
C HIS A 34 5.80 -2.41 -2.28
N TYR A 35 6.45 -1.25 -2.44
CA TYR A 35 5.78 0.01 -2.77
C TYR A 35 4.86 -0.13 -3.98
N LEU A 36 5.32 -0.80 -5.04
CA LEU A 36 4.57 -1.01 -6.28
C LEU A 36 3.21 -1.66 -6.04
N HIS A 37 3.16 -2.77 -5.30
CA HIS A 37 1.90 -3.48 -5.04
C HIS A 37 0.92 -2.62 -4.25
N VAL A 38 1.43 -1.85 -3.28
CA VAL A 38 0.61 -0.95 -2.48
C VAL A 38 0.14 0.25 -3.30
N ALA A 39 0.97 0.78 -4.20
CA ALA A 39 0.62 1.87 -5.10
C ALA A 39 -0.45 1.44 -6.12
N PHE A 40 -0.44 0.20 -6.61
CA PHE A 40 -1.51 -0.35 -7.44
C PHE A 40 -2.81 -0.59 -6.67
N ALA A 41 -2.73 -0.98 -5.40
CA ALA A 41 -3.88 -1.11 -4.52
C ALA A 41 -4.51 0.25 -4.16
N PHE A 42 -3.69 1.27 -3.94
CA PHE A 42 -4.12 2.61 -3.53
C PHE A 42 -3.52 3.70 -4.44
N PRO A 43 -3.91 3.76 -5.73
CA PRO A 43 -3.37 4.74 -6.64
C PRO A 43 -3.91 6.13 -6.31
N SER A 44 -2.98 7.07 -6.14
CA SER A 44 -3.31 8.49 -6.03
C SER A 44 -3.83 9.00 -7.38
N PRO A 45 -4.82 9.91 -7.37
CA PRO A 45 -5.27 10.59 -8.59
C PRO A 45 -4.20 11.54 -9.15
N ALA A 46 -3.18 11.89 -8.36
CA ALA A 46 -2.06 12.70 -8.81
C ALA A 46 -1.03 11.83 -9.56
N PRO A 47 -0.42 12.35 -10.64
CA PRO A 47 0.66 11.65 -11.32
C PRO A 47 1.86 11.51 -10.38
N ASN A 48 2.61 10.42 -10.56
CA ASN A 48 3.84 10.20 -9.81
C ASN A 48 4.96 11.14 -10.31
N PRO A 49 5.52 12.01 -9.46
CA PRO A 49 6.53 12.98 -9.87
C PRO A 49 7.91 12.36 -10.11
N TYR A 50 8.15 11.12 -9.64
CA TYR A 50 9.46 10.47 -9.69
C TYR A 50 9.58 9.43 -10.80
N THR A 51 8.47 8.81 -11.22
CA THR A 51 8.45 7.82 -12.31
C THR A 51 7.08 7.73 -12.95
N ARG A 52 7.02 7.37 -14.24
CA ARG A 52 5.76 7.14 -14.97
C ARG A 52 5.32 5.68 -15.00
N ASP A 53 6.16 4.77 -14.51
CA ASP A 53 5.94 3.32 -14.64
C ASP A 53 4.84 2.82 -13.69
N HIS A 54 4.64 3.51 -12.57
CA HIS A 54 3.64 3.15 -11.57
C HIS A 54 2.96 4.38 -10.96
N PRO A 55 1.70 4.25 -10.49
CA PRO A 55 0.98 5.33 -9.85
C PRO A 55 1.68 5.78 -8.56
N LEU A 56 1.37 7.01 -8.14
CA LEU A 56 1.78 7.52 -6.83
C LEU A 56 0.92 6.87 -5.76
N LEU A 57 1.50 6.45 -4.64
CA LEU A 57 0.74 5.88 -3.54
C LEU A 57 -0.12 6.93 -2.81
N ASN A 58 -1.42 6.67 -2.68
CA ASN A 58 -2.32 7.41 -1.80
C ASN A 58 -2.16 6.97 -0.33
N TYR A 59 -1.20 7.56 0.37
CA TYR A 59 -0.92 7.25 1.77
C TYR A 59 -2.10 7.51 2.73
N ARG A 60 -3.00 8.45 2.40
CA ARG A 60 -4.18 8.72 3.24
C ARG A 60 -5.13 7.53 3.21
N GLU A 61 -5.52 7.11 2.01
CA GLU A 61 -6.45 6.01 1.80
C GLU A 61 -5.87 4.69 2.34
N LEU A 62 -4.58 4.44 2.09
CA LEU A 62 -3.88 3.29 2.67
C LEU A 62 -3.93 3.28 4.21
N LYS A 63 -3.68 4.42 4.86
CA LYS A 63 -3.73 4.51 6.33
C LYS A 63 -5.14 4.26 6.85
N GLU A 64 -6.17 4.82 6.22
CA GLU A 64 -7.57 4.64 6.60
C GLU A 64 -8.01 3.18 6.44
N TRP A 65 -7.65 2.56 5.31
CA TRP A 65 -7.91 1.15 5.01
C TRP A 65 -7.23 0.21 6.00
N ALA A 66 -5.95 0.45 6.31
CA ALA A 66 -5.16 -0.37 7.21
C ALA A 66 -5.63 -0.22 8.66
N SER A 67 -5.92 1.02 9.10
CA SER A 67 -6.39 1.29 10.46
C SER A 67 -7.74 0.59 10.72
N SER A 68 -8.63 0.57 9.73
CA SER A 68 -9.91 -0.16 9.83
C SER A 68 -9.76 -1.68 9.99
N ARG A 69 -8.57 -2.22 9.70
CA ARG A 69 -8.23 -3.65 9.80
C ARG A 69 -7.26 -3.94 10.96
N GLY A 70 -7.03 -2.97 11.83
CA GLY A 70 -6.09 -3.13 12.94
C GLY A 70 -4.62 -3.10 12.53
N TRP A 71 -4.29 -2.52 11.38
CA TRP A 71 -2.90 -2.34 10.92
C TRP A 71 -2.47 -0.87 10.95
N ARG A 72 -1.26 -0.64 11.44
CA ARG A 72 -0.53 0.63 11.34
C ARG A 72 0.40 0.58 10.15
N VAL A 73 0.42 1.65 9.37
CA VAL A 73 1.27 1.75 8.17
C VAL A 73 2.35 2.80 8.36
N ARG A 74 3.59 2.44 8.01
CA ARG A 74 4.73 3.36 7.95
C ARG A 74 5.60 3.07 6.72
N PRO A 75 6.16 4.10 6.05
CA PRO A 75 7.26 3.87 5.12
C PRO A 75 8.44 3.28 5.88
N ALA A 76 9.09 2.26 5.30
CA ALA A 76 10.30 1.63 5.85
C ALA A 76 11.48 1.84 4.87
N PRO A 77 12.00 3.07 4.75
CA PRO A 77 13.16 3.35 3.90
C PRO A 77 14.41 2.56 4.32
N GLU A 78 14.49 2.14 5.59
CA GLU A 78 15.55 1.25 6.08
C GLU A 78 15.52 -0.15 5.43
N CYS A 79 14.38 -0.56 4.88
CA CYS A 79 14.21 -1.82 4.16
C CYS A 79 14.26 -1.65 2.63
N ALA A 80 14.50 -0.42 2.14
CA ALA A 80 14.55 -0.17 0.71
C ALA A 80 15.81 -0.78 0.09
N PRO A 81 15.70 -1.51 -1.04
CA PRO A 81 16.87 -1.98 -1.76
C PRO A 81 17.71 -0.79 -2.28
N VAL A 82 19.03 -1.01 -2.35
CA VAL A 82 19.98 0.01 -2.82
C VAL A 82 19.61 0.42 -4.25
N GLY A 83 19.07 1.64 -4.41
CA GLY A 83 18.60 2.18 -5.69
C GLY A 83 17.16 2.70 -5.67
N GLU A 84 16.32 2.24 -4.74
CA GLU A 84 14.90 2.62 -4.66
C GLU A 84 14.64 3.70 -3.59
N LYS A 85 15.44 4.78 -3.63
CA LYS A 85 15.40 5.87 -2.63
C LYS A 85 14.05 6.61 -2.58
N TYR A 86 13.29 6.59 -3.68
CA TYR A 86 12.07 7.39 -3.86
C TYR A 86 10.77 6.59 -3.67
N SER A 87 10.86 5.26 -3.58
CA SER A 87 9.72 4.35 -3.46
C SER A 87 9.98 3.33 -2.34
N PRO A 88 10.18 3.77 -1.08
CA PRO A 88 10.49 2.85 0.00
C PRO A 88 9.34 1.86 0.24
N PRO A 89 9.65 0.62 0.63
CA PRO A 89 8.63 -0.36 0.97
C PRO A 89 7.78 0.11 2.14
N VAL A 90 6.59 -0.47 2.24
CA VAL A 90 5.57 -0.11 3.21
C VAL A 90 5.51 -1.19 4.28
N ARG A 91 5.75 -0.78 5.53
CA ARG A 91 5.66 -1.64 6.70
C ARG A 91 4.28 -1.55 7.34
N PHE A 92 3.69 -2.71 7.59
CA PHE A 92 2.45 -2.91 8.30
C PHE A 92 2.79 -3.53 9.65
N SER A 93 2.38 -2.88 10.73
CA SER A 93 2.48 -3.46 12.07
C SER A 93 1.10 -3.50 12.70
N ARG A 94 0.78 -4.53 13.49
CA ARG A 94 -0.52 -4.57 14.16
C ARG A 94 -0.66 -3.36 15.10
N LEU A 95 -1.79 -2.68 15.01
CA LEU A 95 -2.23 -1.77 16.06
C LEU A 95 -2.46 -2.64 17.28
N ALA A 96 -1.58 -2.56 18.27
CA ALA A 96 -1.90 -3.06 19.59
C ALA A 96 -3.26 -2.44 19.97
N SER A 97 -4.27 -3.29 20.18
CA SER A 97 -5.55 -2.85 20.69
C SER A 97 -5.26 -2.19 22.04
N HIS A 98 -5.13 -0.87 22.05
CA HIS A 98 -5.25 -0.09 23.27
C HIS A 98 -6.70 -0.22 23.70
N TYR A 99 -7.01 -1.34 24.35
CA TYR A 99 -8.15 -1.44 25.25
C TYR A 99 -7.90 -0.41 26.35
N HIS A 100 -8.84 0.52 26.47
CA HIS A 100 -8.92 1.43 27.61
C HIS A 100 -10.35 1.43 28.13
#